data_AF-A0A7X5YNL1-F1
#
_entry.id   AF-A0A7X5YNL1-F1
#
_cell.length_a   1.000
_cell.length_b   1.000
_cell.length_c   1.000
_cell.angle_alpha   90.00
_cell.angle_beta   90.00
_cell.angle_gamma   90.00
#
_symmetry.space_group_name_H-M   'P 1'
#
loop_
_entity.id
_entity.type
_entity.pdbx_description
1 polymer ?
#
loop_
_entity_poly.entity_id
_entity_poly.type
_entity_poly.pdbx_seq_one_letter_code
_entity_poly.pdbx_strand_id
1 'polypeptide(L)' 'MSQPIGTRPTDPTADLCKAGELQWLVGRSKSEIPVPVEIVNRRVTCTTCPVTEDYSPHRLNIFFNEQTEIVEQVRCG' A
#
# COMPACT_ATOMS: atom_id res chain seq x y z
N MET A 1 5.78 38.40 11.95
CA MET A 1 6.59 37.44 12.73
C MET A 1 5.93 36.08 12.61
N SER A 2 6.77 35.05 12.56
CA SER A 2 6.60 33.72 11.96
C SER A 2 5.42 32.87 12.43
N GLN A 3 4.94 32.02 11.50
CA GLN A 3 4.05 30.87 11.76
C GLN A 3 4.72 29.85 12.68
N PRO A 4 3.96 29.02 13.41
CA PRO A 4 4.32 27.63 13.60
C PRO A 4 3.52 26.77 12.62
N ILE A 5 4.21 26.26 11.59
CA ILE A 5 3.75 25.12 10.81
C ILE A 5 3.65 23.97 11.80
N GLY A 6 2.44 23.47 12.03
CA GLY A 6 2.23 22.28 12.84
C GLY A 6 2.98 21.11 12.21
N THR A 7 4.11 20.74 12.80
CA THR A 7 4.75 19.45 12.57
C THR A 7 3.74 18.38 12.98
N ARG A 8 3.04 17.79 12.01
CA ARG A 8 2.31 16.54 12.25
C ARG A 8 3.36 15.53 12.74
N PRO A 9 3.22 14.95 13.94
CA PRO A 9 4.11 13.90 14.37
C PRO A 9 4.07 12.79 13.32
N THR A 10 5.19 12.48 12.69
CA THR A 10 5.36 11.21 11.98
C THR A 10 5.25 10.14 13.05
N ASP A 11 4.08 9.50 13.13
CA ASP A 11 3.85 8.39 14.03
C ASP A 11 4.96 7.35 13.77
N PRO A 12 5.85 7.08 14.74
CA PRO A 12 6.94 6.11 14.57
C PRO A 12 6.43 4.67 14.38
N THR A 13 5.11 4.46 14.49
CA THR A 13 4.42 3.20 14.12
C THR A 13 3.87 3.19 12.70
N ALA A 14 3.98 4.30 11.95
CA ALA A 14 3.60 4.34 10.54
C ALA A 14 4.54 3.41 9.76
N ASP A 15 3.95 2.41 9.11
CA ASP A 15 4.70 1.42 8.36
C ASP A 15 5.45 2.07 7.18
N LEU A 16 6.66 1.57 6.91
CA LEU A 16 7.59 2.20 5.95
C LEU A 16 7.07 2.20 4.50
N CYS A 17 6.09 1.35 4.19
CA CYS A 17 5.49 1.23 2.86
C CYS A 17 4.12 1.92 2.73
N LYS A 18 3.57 2.50 3.80
CA LYS A 18 2.23 3.13 3.88
C LYS A 18 1.04 2.18 3.62
N ALA A 19 1.21 0.88 3.85
CA ALA A 19 0.13 -0.10 3.86
C ALA A 19 -1.00 0.26 4.82
N GLY A 20 -0.70 0.85 5.98
CA GLY A 20 -1.71 1.32 6.95
C GLY A 20 -2.70 2.31 6.33
N GLU A 21 -2.20 3.26 5.52
CA GLU A 21 -3.01 4.27 4.83
C GLU A 21 -3.95 3.67 3.76
N LEU A 22 -3.67 2.44 3.31
CA LEU A 22 -4.37 1.78 2.21
C LEU A 22 -5.14 0.51 2.65
N GLN A 23 -5.17 0.20 3.95
CA GLN A 23 -5.92 -0.95 4.47
C GLN A 23 -7.42 -0.92 4.12
N TRP A 24 -7.99 0.27 3.93
CA TRP A 24 -9.40 0.44 3.54
C TRP A 24 -9.75 -0.20 2.19
N LEU A 25 -8.75 -0.51 1.36
CA LEU A 25 -8.95 -1.21 0.09
C LEU A 25 -9.36 -2.68 0.27
N VAL A 26 -9.07 -3.31 1.41
CA VAL A 26 -9.44 -4.73 1.61
C VAL A 26 -10.96 -4.88 1.52
N GLY A 27 -11.42 -5.78 0.64
CA GLY A 27 -12.83 -5.97 0.30
C GLY A 27 -13.38 -5.02 -0.78
N ARG A 28 -12.56 -4.11 -1.32
CA ARG A 28 -12.91 -3.19 -2.42
C ARG A 28 -12.41 -3.69 -3.77
N SER A 29 -12.94 -3.14 -4.84
CA SER A 29 -12.42 -3.43 -6.19
C SER A 29 -11.02 -2.86 -6.34
N LYS A 30 -10.10 -3.60 -6.99
CA LYS A 30 -8.75 -3.11 -7.33
C LYS A 30 -8.80 -1.83 -8.17
N SER A 31 -9.90 -1.54 -8.86
CA SER A 31 -10.07 -0.32 -9.64
C SER A 31 -10.17 0.94 -8.77
N GLU A 32 -10.44 0.80 -7.47
CA GLU A 32 -10.45 1.89 -6.49
C GLU A 32 -9.04 2.25 -6.00
N ILE A 33 -8.02 1.48 -6.40
CA ILE A 33 -6.63 1.75 -6.06
C ILE A 33 -6.24 3.15 -6.58
N PRO A 34 -5.83 4.08 -5.68
CA PRO A 34 -5.43 5.42 -6.12
C PRO A 34 -4.16 5.34 -6.95
N VAL A 35 -4.09 6.12 -8.04
CA VAL A 35 -2.88 6.27 -8.86
C VAL A 35 -1.80 6.92 -7.99
N PRO A 36 -0.66 6.25 -7.73
CA PRO A 36 0.36 6.79 -6.84
C PRO A 36 1.21 7.82 -7.57
N VAL A 37 1.75 8.78 -6.81
CA VAL A 37 2.74 9.73 -7.32
C VAL A 37 4.10 9.04 -7.52
N GLU A 38 4.43 8.04 -6.69
CA GLU A 38 5.64 7.22 -6.77
C GLU A 38 5.29 5.75 -7.00
N ILE A 39 5.76 5.18 -8.11
CA ILE A 39 5.44 3.80 -8.52
C ILE A 39 6.52 2.80 -8.05
N VAL A 40 7.73 3.28 -7.77
CA VAL A 40 8.96 2.45 -7.60
C VAL A 40 8.92 1.44 -6.45
N ASN A 41 8.03 1.61 -5.47
CA ASN A 41 7.91 0.71 -4.33
C ASN A 41 6.50 0.10 -4.19
N ARG A 42 5.77 -0.06 -5.30
CA ARG A 42 4.41 -0.62 -5.27
C ARG A 42 4.27 -1.82 -6.18
N ARG A 43 3.68 -2.90 -5.65
CA ARG A 43 3.26 -4.09 -6.39
C ARG A 43 1.75 -4.26 -6.26
N VAL A 44 1.06 -4.30 -7.41
CA VAL A 44 -0.35 -4.68 -7.51
C VAL A 44 -0.41 -5.95 -8.34
N THR A 45 -0.80 -7.07 -7.73
CA THR A 45 -0.76 -8.39 -8.39
C THR A 45 -1.84 -9.30 -7.82
N CYS A 46 -2.19 -10.38 -8.52
CA CYS A 46 -3.21 -11.28 -8.01
C CYS A 46 -2.68 -12.19 -6.90
N THR A 47 -3.54 -12.70 -6.01
CA THR A 47 -3.14 -13.60 -4.89
C THR A 47 -2.59 -14.94 -5.36
N THR A 48 -2.91 -15.35 -6.59
CA THR A 48 -2.43 -16.58 -7.24
C THR A 48 -1.27 -16.34 -8.20
N CYS A 49 -0.90 -15.08 -8.45
CA CYS A 49 0.16 -14.72 -9.38
C CYS A 49 1.53 -15.02 -8.75
N PRO A 50 2.47 -15.64 -9.47
CA PRO A 50 3.81 -15.87 -8.96
C PRO A 50 4.51 -14.53 -8.65
N VAL A 51 5.19 -14.46 -7.51
CA VAL A 51 6.00 -13.30 -7.12
C VAL A 51 7.38 -13.78 -6.64
N THR A 52 8.39 -12.94 -6.82
CA THR A 52 9.71 -13.14 -6.21
C THR A 52 9.64 -12.84 -4.71
N GLU A 53 10.39 -13.60 -3.91
CA GLU A 53 10.50 -13.44 -2.45
C GLU A 53 11.63 -12.49 -2.03
N ASP A 54 11.78 -11.38 -2.74
CA ASP A 54 12.77 -10.35 -2.46
C ASP A 54 12.24 -9.34 -1.44
N TYR A 55 12.25 -9.67 -0.15
CA TYR A 55 11.62 -8.83 0.88
C TYR A 55 12.16 -7.39 0.88
N SER A 56 11.24 -6.41 0.84
CA SER A 56 11.57 -4.99 1.03
C SER A 56 10.57 -4.33 1.97
N PRO A 57 11.01 -3.75 3.10
CA PRO A 57 10.11 -3.10 4.05
C PRO A 57 9.48 -1.81 3.49
N HIS A 58 10.07 -1.24 2.43
CA HIS A 58 9.54 -0.06 1.75
C HIS A 58 8.50 -0.41 0.67
N ARG A 59 8.41 -1.68 0.25
CA ARG A 59 7.50 -2.09 -0.81
C ARG A 59 6.09 -2.32 -0.27
N LEU A 60 5.15 -1.60 -0.86
CA LEU A 60 3.72 -1.79 -0.68
C LEU A 60 3.23 -2.88 -1.62
N ASN A 61 2.58 -3.90 -1.06
CA ASN A 61 1.87 -4.91 -1.85
C ASN A 61 0.37 -4.76 -1.68
N ILE A 62 -0.33 -4.83 -2.81
CA ILE A 62 -1.77 -4.95 -2.87
C ILE A 62 -2.07 -6.21 -3.67
N PHE A 63 -2.60 -7.22 -2.99
CA PHE A 63 -2.99 -8.47 -3.62
C PHE A 63 -4.50 -8.51 -3.81
N PHE A 64 -4.93 -8.86 -5.03
CA PHE A 64 -6.33 -8.98 -5.39
C PHE A 64 -6.68 -10.38 -5.88
N ASN A 65 -7.93 -10.77 -5.72
CA ASN A 65 -8.46 -11.99 -6.30
C ASN A 65 -8.60 -11.82 -7.82
N GLU A 66 -8.00 -12.70 -8.62
CA GLU A 66 -8.01 -12.57 -10.08
C GLU A 66 -9.42 -12.64 -10.69
N GLN A 67 -10.33 -13.41 -10.09
CA GLN A 67 -11.66 -13.67 -10.64
C GLN A 67 -12.66 -12.58 -10.25
N THR A 68 -12.61 -12.11 -8.99
CA THR A 68 -13.56 -11.10 -8.47
C THR A 68 -13.01 -9.68 -8.54
N GLU A 69 -11.72 -9.52 -8.81
CA GLU A 69 -10.97 -8.26 -8.78
C GLU A 69 -11.02 -7.53 -7.42
N ILE A 70 -11.39 -8.24 -6.35
CA ILE A 70 -11.45 -7.73 -4.99
C ILE A 70 -10.07 -7.79 -4.34
N VAL A 71 -9.63 -6.69 -3.71
CA VAL A 71 -8.40 -6.65 -2.92
C VAL A 71 -8.59 -7.50 -1.66
N GLU A 72 -7.71 -8.48 -1.48
CA GLU A 72 -7.75 -9.39 -0.33
C GLU A 72 -6.70 -9.02 0.72
N GLN A 73 -5.58 -8.42 0.31
CA GLN A 73 -4.48 -8.10 1.23
C GLN A 73 -3.74 -6.82 0.84
N VAL A 74 -3.42 -6.01 1.85
CA VAL A 74 -2.52 -4.87 1.76
C VAL A 74 -1.42 -5.04 2.81
N ARG A 75 -0.16 -5.12 2.41
CA ARG A 75 0.95 -5.37 3.36
C ARG A 75 2.30 -4.86 2.85
N CYS A 76 3.21 -4.56 3.76
CA CYS A 76 4.62 -4.35 3.41
C CYS A 76 5.31 -5.67 3.07
N GLY A 77 6.34 -5.60 2.22
CA GLY A 77 7.27 -6.71 2.00
C GLY A 77 7.67 -6.95 0.57
#